data_AF-A0AAN8NRB4-F1
#
_entry.id   AF-A0AAN8NRB4-F1
#
_cell.length_a   1.000
_cell.length_b   1.000
_cell.length_c   1.000
_cell.angle_alpha   90.00
_cell.angle_beta   90.00
_cell.angle_gamma   90.00
#
_symmetry.space_group_name_H-M   'P 1'
#
loop_
_entity.id
_entity.type
_entity.pdbx_description
1 polymer ?
#
loop_
_entity_poly.entity_id
_entity_poly.type
_entity_poly.pdbx_seq_one_letter_code
_entity_poly.pdbx_strand_id
1 'polypeptide(L)'
;MSLPTASYFILGSYGNYQYSIGRGPVEDKSLNPKQVYLLRPSAVGMTPWVLIRTPRGYVFQIKEAPTGISDDSVVAILNQNVNHYVEWSLEAVPGEQDRFRIRGPNGQYWTVDDNNTQNGRKIVLREGGEGSQIFNIFRAYREFAEEEEKYSHPTNGNQHAYDPERNRDDDDRQSFFGYGKREKKFCS
;
A
#
# COMPACT_ATOMS: atom_id res chain seq x y z
N MET A 1 -23.23 -9.61 9.23
CA MET A 1 -22.38 -10.63 8.59
C MET A 1 -21.01 -10.63 9.26
N SER A 2 -20.30 -11.76 9.28
CA SER A 2 -18.92 -11.83 9.78
C SER A 2 -17.98 -12.24 8.65
N LEU A 3 -16.85 -11.55 8.48
CA LEU A 3 -15.80 -11.96 7.54
C LEU A 3 -14.98 -13.13 8.12
N PRO A 4 -14.58 -14.14 7.31
CA PRO A 4 -13.65 -15.18 7.75
C PRO A 4 -12.21 -14.64 7.90
N THR A 5 -11.35 -15.41 8.57
CA THR A 5 -9.91 -15.13 8.57
C THR A 5 -9.35 -15.34 7.17
N ALA A 6 -8.86 -14.27 6.52
CA ALA A 6 -8.30 -14.31 5.17
C ALA A 6 -7.54 -13.00 4.85
N SER A 7 -6.97 -12.95 3.64
CA SER A 7 -6.40 -11.74 3.07
C SER A 7 -7.48 -10.89 2.39
N TYR A 8 -7.39 -9.57 2.54
CA TYR A 8 -8.35 -8.58 2.04
C TYR A 8 -7.65 -7.34 1.51
N PHE A 9 -8.31 -6.62 0.61
CA PHE A 9 -8.01 -5.22 0.30
C PHE A 9 -9.02 -4.32 1.00
N ILE A 10 -8.53 -3.25 1.62
CA ILE A 10 -9.37 -2.25 2.27
C ILE A 10 -9.25 -0.96 1.47
N LEU A 11 -10.39 -0.44 1.01
CA LEU A 11 -10.48 0.85 0.34
C LEU A 11 -11.30 1.82 1.19
N GLY A 12 -10.78 3.03 1.43
CA GLY A 12 -11.52 4.12 2.06
C GLY A 12 -11.83 5.22 1.07
N SER A 13 -12.71 6.13 1.45
CA SER A 13 -13.04 7.30 0.64
C SER A 13 -12.78 8.62 1.37
N TYR A 14 -12.46 9.64 0.58
CA TYR A 14 -12.40 11.02 1.03
C TYR A 14 -12.89 11.93 -0.10
N GLY A 15 -13.97 12.69 0.14
CA GLY A 15 -14.68 13.39 -0.93
C GLY A 15 -15.14 12.41 -2.01
N ASN A 16 -14.78 12.69 -3.27
CA ASN A 16 -15.14 11.86 -4.42
C ASN A 16 -14.10 10.78 -4.77
N TYR A 17 -13.07 10.61 -3.94
CA TYR A 17 -11.95 9.72 -4.23
C TYR A 17 -11.97 8.49 -3.34
N GLN A 18 -11.61 7.33 -3.91
CA GLN A 18 -11.49 6.06 -3.22
C GLN A 18 -10.10 5.47 -3.45
N TYR A 19 -9.38 5.17 -2.36
CA TYR A 19 -8.00 4.68 -2.43
C TYR A 19 -7.75 3.57 -1.41
N SER A 20 -6.63 2.87 -1.58
CA SER A 20 -6.21 1.81 -0.67
C SER A 20 -5.84 2.36 0.71
N ILE A 21 -6.28 1.66 1.75
CA ILE A 21 -5.83 1.87 3.11
C ILE A 21 -4.55 1.06 3.31
N GLY A 22 -3.50 1.68 3.81
CA GLY A 22 -2.25 0.97 4.05
C GLY A 22 -1.16 1.76 4.76
N ARG A 23 0.07 1.25 4.67
CA ARG A 23 1.29 1.87 5.21
C ARG A 23 2.00 2.65 4.11
N GLY A 24 2.81 3.64 4.52
CA GLY A 24 3.60 4.43 3.56
C GLY A 24 4.55 3.56 2.73
N PRO A 25 4.89 4.00 1.49
CA PRO A 25 5.83 3.27 0.63
C PRO A 25 7.27 3.34 1.17
N VAL A 26 7.61 4.44 1.83
CA VAL A 26 8.92 4.65 2.47
C VAL A 26 8.68 4.90 3.95
N GLU A 27 9.31 4.07 4.77
CA GLU A 27 9.23 4.14 6.23
C GLU A 27 10.65 4.07 6.80
N ASP A 28 10.86 4.72 7.94
CA ASP A 28 12.13 4.57 8.66
C ASP A 28 12.26 3.13 9.23
N LYS A 29 13.50 2.72 9.51
CA LYS A 29 13.83 1.36 9.99
C LYS A 29 13.58 1.14 11.49
N SER A 30 13.06 2.13 12.22
CA SER A 30 12.77 1.95 13.65
C SER A 30 11.59 1.02 13.87
N LEU A 31 11.53 0.44 15.05
CA LEU A 31 10.41 -0.36 15.52
C LEU A 31 9.28 0.48 16.13
N ASN A 32 9.33 1.81 15.97
CA ASN A 32 8.25 2.69 16.39
C ASN A 32 6.97 2.35 15.58
N PRO A 33 5.78 2.55 16.17
CA PRO A 33 4.52 2.34 15.47
C PRO A 33 4.48 3.06 14.13
N LYS A 34 3.99 2.38 13.09
CA LYS A 34 3.90 2.93 11.74
C LYS A 34 2.49 3.37 11.42
N GLN A 35 2.35 4.61 10.99
CA GLN A 35 1.05 5.19 10.69
C GLN A 35 0.33 4.47 9.54
N VAL A 36 -0.98 4.27 9.69
CA VAL A 36 -1.87 3.81 8.62
C VAL A 36 -2.52 5.03 7.94
N TYR A 37 -2.65 4.95 6.62
CA TYR A 37 -3.15 6.04 5.77
C TYR A 37 -4.19 5.53 4.78
N LEU A 38 -5.09 6.42 4.36
CA LEU A 38 -5.64 6.41 3.01
C LEU A 38 -4.54 6.90 2.06
N LEU A 39 -3.99 5.98 1.29
CA LEU A 39 -2.84 6.24 0.43
C LEU A 39 -3.21 7.16 -0.73
N ARG A 40 -2.23 7.91 -1.20
CA ARG A 40 -2.38 8.71 -2.43
C ARG A 40 -2.48 7.79 -3.65
N PRO A 41 -3.13 8.23 -4.75
CA PRO A 41 -3.16 7.47 -6.00
C PRO A 41 -1.77 7.16 -6.57
N SER A 42 -0.77 7.99 -6.27
CA SER A 42 0.62 7.77 -6.69
C SER A 42 1.38 6.75 -5.85
N ALA A 43 0.82 6.30 -4.72
CA ALA A 43 1.43 5.23 -3.95
C ALA A 43 1.24 3.92 -4.72
N VAL A 44 2.35 3.24 -5.00
CA VAL A 44 2.34 2.02 -5.80
C VAL A 44 1.66 0.89 -5.03
N GLY A 45 0.62 0.30 -5.65
CA GLY A 45 0.01 -0.97 -5.23
C GLY A 45 -1.12 -0.88 -4.21
N MET A 46 -1.99 -1.89 -4.21
CA MET A 46 -2.90 -2.15 -3.09
C MET A 46 -2.16 -3.00 -2.05
N THR A 47 -2.12 -2.57 -0.79
CA THR A 47 -1.48 -3.40 0.25
C THR A 47 -2.48 -4.42 0.77
N PRO A 48 -2.19 -5.74 0.69
CA PRO A 48 -3.05 -6.74 1.28
C PRO A 48 -3.02 -6.67 2.82
N TRP A 49 -4.19 -6.81 3.40
CA TRP A 49 -4.42 -6.93 4.83
C TRP A 49 -4.75 -8.37 5.19
N VAL A 50 -4.28 -8.85 6.32
CA VAL A 50 -4.76 -10.11 6.89
C VAL A 50 -5.70 -9.79 8.04
N LEU A 51 -6.97 -10.17 7.91
CA LEU A 51 -7.94 -10.05 8.99
C LEU A 51 -7.99 -11.39 9.72
N ILE A 52 -7.62 -11.40 11.00
CA ILE A 52 -7.65 -12.59 11.85
C ILE A 52 -8.85 -12.47 12.77
N ARG A 53 -9.85 -13.34 12.59
CA ARG A 53 -11.03 -13.38 13.44
C ARG A 53 -10.67 -13.90 14.84
N THR A 54 -11.17 -13.22 15.87
CA THR A 54 -11.04 -13.60 17.28
C THR A 54 -12.42 -13.73 17.93
N PRO A 55 -12.52 -14.21 19.18
CA PRO A 55 -13.80 -14.26 19.90
C PRO A 55 -14.44 -12.89 20.15
N ARG A 56 -13.65 -11.80 20.17
CA ARG A 56 -14.11 -10.44 20.48
C ARG A 56 -14.21 -9.53 19.26
N GLY A 57 -13.64 -9.92 18.13
CA GLY A 57 -13.62 -9.11 16.92
C GLY A 57 -12.58 -9.60 15.92
N TYR A 58 -11.69 -8.70 15.51
CA TYR A 58 -10.68 -8.95 14.49
C TYR A 58 -9.36 -8.28 14.82
N VAL A 59 -8.26 -8.98 14.60
CA VAL A 59 -6.93 -8.36 14.52
C VAL A 59 -6.65 -8.07 13.05
N PHE A 60 -6.46 -6.79 12.72
CA PHE A 60 -6.11 -6.35 11.38
C PHE A 60 -4.58 -6.26 11.28
N GLN A 61 -3.99 -7.04 10.37
CA GLN A 61 -2.56 -7.01 10.09
C GLN A 61 -2.27 -6.41 8.72
N ILE A 62 -1.21 -5.60 8.65
CA ILE A 62 -0.68 -5.05 7.41
C ILE A 62 0.85 -5.16 7.40
N LYS A 63 1.40 -5.73 6.33
CA LYS A 63 2.84 -6.05 6.23
C LYS A 63 3.32 -6.77 7.51
N GLU A 64 2.62 -7.85 7.86
CA GLU A 64 2.88 -8.74 9.01
C GLU A 64 2.74 -8.11 10.41
N ALA A 65 2.41 -6.82 10.51
CA ALA A 65 2.27 -6.13 11.78
C ALA A 65 0.79 -5.95 12.15
N PRO A 66 0.36 -6.34 13.36
CA PRO A 66 -1.00 -6.07 13.83
C PRO A 66 -1.20 -4.58 14.09
N THR A 67 -2.44 -4.12 14.00
CA THR A 67 -2.79 -2.72 14.23
C THR A 67 -3.20 -2.45 15.68
N GLY A 68 -2.87 -1.25 16.14
CA GLY A 68 -3.19 -0.75 17.46
C GLY A 68 -3.55 0.73 17.39
N ILE A 69 -3.58 1.35 18.57
CA ILE A 69 -3.88 2.75 18.77
C ILE A 69 -2.65 3.42 19.34
N SER A 70 -2.25 4.56 18.77
CA SER A 70 -1.28 5.47 19.36
C SER A 70 -1.85 6.87 19.30
N ASP A 71 -1.96 7.52 20.45
CA ASP A 71 -2.65 8.80 20.63
C ASP A 71 -4.11 8.72 20.15
N ASP A 72 -4.42 9.23 18.96
CA ASP A 72 -5.73 9.17 18.31
C ASP A 72 -5.69 8.48 16.93
N SER A 73 -4.57 7.84 16.61
CA SER A 73 -4.28 7.33 15.27
C SER A 73 -4.22 5.81 15.23
N VAL A 74 -4.65 5.26 14.09
CA VAL A 74 -4.50 3.83 13.78
C VAL A 74 -3.09 3.59 13.26
N VAL A 75 -2.38 2.70 13.93
CA VAL A 75 -0.96 2.43 13.64
C VAL A 75 -0.70 0.92 13.55
N ALA A 76 0.26 0.51 12.75
CA ALA A 76 0.82 -0.84 12.75
C ALA A 76 1.90 -0.95 13.85
N ILE A 77 1.77 -1.97 14.70
CA ILE A 77 2.62 -2.21 15.86
C ILE A 77 3.74 -3.17 15.48
N LEU A 78 4.96 -2.63 15.36
CA LEU A 78 6.15 -3.42 15.00
C LEU A 78 6.82 -4.06 16.23
N ASN A 79 6.63 -3.49 17.43
CA ASN A 79 7.17 -4.01 18.67
C ASN A 79 6.06 -4.23 19.70
N GLN A 80 5.61 -5.48 19.80
CA GLN A 80 4.51 -5.87 20.69
C GLN A 80 4.89 -5.90 22.18
N ASN A 81 6.18 -5.77 22.51
CA ASN A 81 6.63 -5.67 23.91
C ASN A 81 6.43 -4.27 24.49
N VAL A 82 6.28 -3.26 23.63
CA VAL A 82 6.17 -1.84 24.03
C VAL A 82 4.76 -1.31 23.78
N ASN A 83 4.15 -1.69 22.66
CA ASN A 83 2.81 -1.26 22.29
C ASN A 83 1.90 -2.47 22.11
N HIS A 84 0.64 -2.34 22.51
CA HIS A 84 -0.34 -3.41 22.35
C HIS A 84 -1.17 -3.17 21.09
N TYR A 85 -1.41 -4.25 20.34
CA TYR A 85 -2.45 -4.24 19.32
C TYR A 85 -3.83 -4.26 19.98
N VAL A 86 -4.86 -3.94 19.21
CA VAL A 86 -6.25 -4.02 19.68
C VAL A 86 -7.08 -4.91 18.76
N GLU A 87 -8.19 -5.40 19.30
CA GLU A 87 -9.19 -6.10 18.52
C GLU A 87 -10.26 -5.11 18.07
N TRP A 88 -10.55 -5.15 16.78
CA TRP A 88 -11.48 -4.24 16.11
C TRP A 88 -12.81 -4.95 15.86
N SER A 89 -13.91 -4.23 16.00
CA SER A 89 -15.24 -4.69 15.59
C SER A 89 -15.55 -4.23 14.17
N LEU A 90 -16.16 -5.11 13.38
CA LEU A 90 -16.66 -4.80 12.04
C LEU A 90 -18.17 -4.66 12.06
N GLU A 91 -18.65 -3.47 11.69
CA GLU A 91 -20.07 -3.14 11.61
C GLU A 91 -20.45 -3.00 10.14
N ALA A 92 -21.29 -3.91 9.62
CA ALA A 92 -21.75 -3.85 8.24
C ALA A 92 -22.69 -2.65 8.04
N VAL A 93 -22.55 -1.95 6.92
CA VAL A 93 -23.48 -0.87 6.55
C VAL A 93 -24.79 -1.50 6.03
N PRO A 94 -25.96 -1.18 6.61
CA PRO A 94 -27.22 -1.78 6.19
C PRO A 94 -27.52 -1.55 4.71
N GLY A 95 -27.86 -2.63 3.99
CA GLY A 95 -28.21 -2.57 2.57
C GLY A 95 -27.01 -2.44 1.61
N GLU A 96 -25.78 -2.36 2.12
CA GLU A 96 -24.57 -2.23 1.30
C GLU A 96 -23.68 -3.47 1.44
N GLN A 97 -23.35 -4.11 0.32
CA GLN A 97 -22.43 -5.24 0.31
C GLN A 97 -20.98 -4.77 0.46
N ASP A 98 -20.17 -5.52 1.19
CA ASP A 98 -18.73 -5.30 1.39
C ASP A 98 -18.34 -3.95 2.01
N ARG A 99 -19.32 -3.17 2.50
CA ARG A 99 -19.10 -1.88 3.15
C ARG A 99 -19.24 -1.99 4.66
N PHE A 100 -18.23 -1.54 5.36
CA PHE A 100 -18.09 -1.69 6.80
C PHE A 100 -17.60 -0.41 7.48
N ARG A 101 -18.02 -0.22 8.73
CA ARG A 101 -17.34 0.64 9.69
C ARG A 101 -16.44 -0.23 10.56
N ILE A 102 -15.25 0.27 10.88
CA ILE A 102 -14.27 -0.40 11.75
C ILE A 102 -14.25 0.35 13.08
N ARG A 103 -14.65 -0.33 14.16
CA ARG A 103 -14.81 0.27 15.49
C ARG A 103 -13.75 -0.24 16.45
N GLY A 104 -13.10 0.68 17.15
CA GLY A 104 -12.12 0.41 18.20
C GLY A 104 -12.75 0.05 19.55
N PRO A 105 -11.93 -0.45 20.49
CA PRO A 105 -12.39 -0.86 21.82
C PRO A 105 -12.94 0.29 22.67
N ASN A 106 -12.56 1.53 22.37
CA ASN A 106 -13.09 2.75 23.01
C ASN A 106 -14.40 3.25 22.38
N GLY A 107 -14.98 2.50 21.44
CA GLY A 107 -16.23 2.83 20.78
C GLY A 107 -16.09 3.82 19.60
N GLN A 108 -14.89 4.34 19.34
CA GLN A 108 -14.61 5.24 18.21
C GLN A 108 -14.37 4.46 16.91
N TYR A 109 -14.49 5.14 15.78
CA TYR A 109 -14.39 4.54 14.46
C TYR A 109 -13.13 5.00 13.72
N TRP A 110 -12.56 4.10 12.93
CA TRP A 110 -11.58 4.46 11.91
C TRP A 110 -12.18 5.52 11.00
N THR A 111 -11.48 6.63 10.86
CA THR A 111 -11.91 7.81 10.11
C THR A 111 -10.74 8.30 9.28
N VAL A 112 -10.97 8.59 8.01
CA VAL A 112 -9.97 9.26 7.17
C VAL A 112 -9.85 10.72 7.59
N ASP A 113 -8.63 11.14 7.96
CA ASP A 113 -8.35 12.51 8.40
C ASP A 113 -8.42 13.54 7.25
N ASP A 114 -8.81 14.76 7.59
CA ASP A 114 -8.91 15.90 6.67
C ASP A 114 -7.54 16.45 6.29
N ASN A 115 -6.51 16.17 7.10
CA ASN A 115 -5.15 16.59 6.82
C ASN A 115 -4.46 15.65 5.83
N ASN A 116 -4.04 16.22 4.70
CA ASN A 116 -3.25 15.49 3.71
C ASN A 116 -1.75 15.60 4.05
N THR A 117 -1.08 14.45 4.19
CA THR A 117 0.36 14.35 4.42
C THR A 117 1.06 13.80 3.18
N GLN A 118 2.40 13.78 3.15
CA GLN A 118 3.20 13.23 2.05
C GLN A 118 2.82 11.78 1.64
N ASN A 119 2.33 10.97 2.59
CA ASN A 119 1.94 9.57 2.36
C ASN A 119 0.44 9.40 2.07
N GLY A 120 -0.35 10.47 2.22
CA GLY A 120 -1.80 10.45 2.13
C GLY A 120 -2.46 10.98 3.39
N ARG A 121 -3.70 10.58 3.62
CA ARG A 121 -4.51 11.03 4.77
C ARG A 121 -4.42 10.00 5.87
N LYS A 122 -4.17 10.43 7.11
CA LYS A 122 -4.05 9.48 8.23
C LYS A 122 -5.38 8.79 8.49
N ILE A 123 -5.33 7.58 9.03
CA ILE A 123 -6.50 6.95 9.66
C ILE A 123 -6.46 7.24 11.16
N VAL A 124 -7.48 7.96 11.62
CA VAL A 124 -7.62 8.42 13.01
C VAL A 124 -8.90 7.84 13.62
N LEU A 125 -9.02 7.95 14.94
CA LEU A 125 -10.20 7.55 15.68
C LEU A 125 -11.06 8.78 15.97
N ARG A 126 -12.34 8.69 15.60
CA ARG A 126 -13.35 9.73 15.86
C ARG A 126 -14.66 9.10 16.32
N GLU A 127 -15.51 9.90 16.93
CA GLU A 127 -16.89 9.49 17.21
C GLU A 127 -17.66 9.24 15.91
N GLY A 128 -18.79 8.52 15.99
CA GLY A 128 -19.55 8.10 14.82
C GLY A 128 -19.99 9.27 13.93
N GLY A 129 -19.86 9.11 12.63
CA GLY A 129 -20.20 10.09 11.60
C GLY A 129 -20.44 9.45 10.22
N GLU A 130 -20.66 10.29 9.21
CA GLU A 130 -20.96 9.85 7.84
C GLU A 130 -19.75 9.93 6.90
N GLY A 131 -19.76 9.13 5.84
CA GLY A 131 -18.80 9.21 4.72
C GLY A 131 -17.42 8.63 4.99
N SER A 132 -16.55 9.36 5.70
CA SER A 132 -15.12 9.06 5.87
C SER A 132 -14.81 7.88 6.80
N GLN A 133 -15.85 7.23 7.32
CA GLN A 133 -15.79 6.08 8.21
C GLN A 133 -16.25 4.77 7.56
N ILE A 134 -16.64 4.81 6.29
CA ILE A 134 -17.10 3.63 5.56
C ILE A 134 -15.98 3.14 4.66
N PHE A 135 -15.60 1.88 4.84
CA PHE A 135 -14.55 1.20 4.10
C PHE A 135 -15.15 0.06 3.31
N ASN A 136 -14.66 -0.12 2.08
CA ASN A 136 -14.94 -1.31 1.30
C ASN A 136 -13.87 -2.36 1.59
N ILE A 137 -14.29 -3.57 1.95
CA ILE A 137 -13.38 -4.67 2.33
C ILE A 137 -13.63 -5.85 1.40
N PHE A 138 -12.71 -6.08 0.47
CA PHE A 138 -12.82 -7.12 -0.56
C PHE A 138 -11.83 -8.23 -0.30
N ARG A 139 -12.26 -9.49 -0.44
CA ARG A 139 -11.35 -10.63 -0.26
C ARG A 139 -10.30 -10.64 -1.36
N ALA A 140 -9.02 -10.71 -0.98
CA ALA A 140 -7.94 -10.95 -1.93
C ALA A 140 -7.99 -12.44 -2.29
N TYR A 141 -8.34 -12.76 -3.54
CA TYR A 141 -8.26 -14.13 -4.05
C TYR A 141 -6.78 -14.52 -4.22
N ARG A 142 -6.44 -15.75 -3.83
CA ARG A 142 -5.06 -16.25 -3.72
C ARG A 142 -4.27 -16.18 -5.03
N GLU A 143 -4.96 -16.14 -6.17
CA GLU A 143 -4.36 -16.02 -7.52
C GLU A 143 -3.59 -14.71 -7.73
N PHE A 144 -3.88 -13.64 -6.98
CA PHE A 144 -3.13 -12.38 -7.07
C PHE A 144 -1.82 -12.37 -6.27
N ALA A 145 -1.69 -13.25 -5.26
CA ALA A 145 -0.44 -13.34 -4.48
C ALA A 145 0.70 -13.96 -5.31
N GLU A 146 0.36 -14.90 -6.20
CA GLU A 146 1.31 -15.53 -7.11
C GLU A 146 1.72 -14.60 -8.27
N GLU A 147 0.84 -13.69 -8.71
CA GLU A 147 1.17 -12.69 -9.72
C GLU A 147 2.15 -11.62 -9.20
N GLU A 148 2.03 -11.18 -7.95
CA GLU A 148 2.98 -10.20 -7.39
C GLU A 148 4.39 -10.81 -7.26
N GLU A 149 4.55 -12.08 -6.91
CA GLU A 149 5.84 -12.80 -6.96
C GLU A 149 6.40 -12.89 -8.39
N LYS A 150 5.53 -13.14 -9.38
CA LYS A 150 5.91 -13.23 -10.80
C LYS A 150 6.48 -11.92 -11.36
N TYR A 151 6.04 -10.77 -10.85
CA TYR A 151 6.45 -9.44 -11.32
C TYR A 151 7.36 -8.66 -10.36
N SER A 152 7.56 -9.14 -9.13
CA SER A 152 8.45 -8.50 -8.13
C SER A 152 9.88 -9.03 -8.13
N HIS A 153 10.18 -10.07 -8.91
CA HIS A 153 11.56 -10.44 -9.17
C HIS A 153 12.24 -9.34 -9.99
N PRO A 154 13.38 -8.80 -9.56
CA PRO A 154 14.21 -8.02 -10.45
C PRO A 154 14.49 -8.91 -11.66
N THR A 155 14.15 -8.44 -12.85
CA THR A 155 14.63 -9.06 -14.07
C THR A 155 16.12 -9.22 -13.89
N ASN A 156 16.58 -10.47 -13.83
CA ASN A 156 17.99 -10.80 -13.90
C ASN A 156 18.46 -10.18 -15.21
N GLY A 157 18.98 -8.96 -15.12
CA GLY A 157 19.79 -8.36 -16.15
C GLY A 157 20.94 -9.33 -16.28
N ASN A 158 20.83 -10.23 -17.25
CA ASN A 158 21.94 -11.04 -17.70
C ASN A 158 23.06 -10.04 -17.94
N GLN A 159 24.03 -10.08 -17.04
CA GLN A 159 25.31 -9.46 -17.21
C GLN A 159 25.86 -10.03 -18.51
N HIS A 160 25.69 -9.29 -19.61
CA HIS A 160 26.62 -9.41 -20.71
C HIS A 160 27.95 -8.94 -20.12
N ALA A 161 28.71 -9.92 -19.62
CA ALA A 161 30.12 -9.75 -19.37
C ALA A 161 30.72 -9.17 -20.65
N TYR A 162 31.26 -7.96 -20.53
CA TYR A 162 32.08 -7.37 -21.58
C TYR A 162 33.34 -8.23 -21.67
N ASP A 163 33.37 -9.11 -22.66
CA ASP A 163 34.52 -9.93 -23.00
C ASP A 163 35.44 -9.09 -23.92
N PRO A 164 36.61 -8.62 -23.44
CA PRO A 164 37.49 -7.76 -24.22
C PRO A 164 38.29 -8.53 -25.28
N GLU A 165 38.23 -9.86 -25.32
CA GLU A 165 39.09 -10.67 -26.18
C GLU A 165 38.44 -11.11 -27.49
N ARG A 166 37.14 -10.83 -27.69
CA ARG A 166 36.39 -11.29 -28.87
C ARG A 166 36.32 -10.31 -30.04
N ASN A 167 36.96 -9.15 -29.96
CA ASN A 167 36.93 -8.09 -31.00
C ASN A 167 38.28 -7.87 -31.69
N ARG A 168 39.12 -8.91 -31.84
CA ARG A 168 40.43 -8.78 -32.49
C ARG A 168 40.54 -9.25 -33.93
N ASP A 169 39.45 -9.70 -34.56
CA ASP A 169 39.52 -10.31 -35.91
C ASP A 169 38.59 -9.70 -36.97
N ASP A 170 38.15 -8.45 -36.82
CA ASP A 170 37.44 -7.74 -37.91
C ASP A 170 37.97 -6.30 -38.07
N ASP A 171 39.30 -6.20 -38.22
CA ASP A 171 39.97 -5.05 -38.79
C ASP A 171 40.24 -5.37 -40.28
N ASP A 172 39.25 -5.16 -41.15
CA ASP A 172 39.47 -4.90 -42.58
C ASP A 172 38.15 -4.62 -43.32
N ARG A 173 37.64 -3.39 -43.16
CA ARG A 173 36.86 -2.68 -44.21
C ARG A 173 36.67 -1.20 -43.87
N GLN A 174 37.75 -0.45 -44.12
CA GLN A 174 37.79 0.84 -44.81
C GLN A 174 36.67 1.86 -44.53
N SER A 175 37.01 2.85 -43.72
CA SER A 175 36.86 4.31 -43.90
C SER A 175 35.91 4.82 -44.98
N PHE A 176 34.95 5.70 -44.66
CA PHE A 176 34.62 6.90 -45.48
C PHE A 176 33.66 7.87 -44.73
N PHE A 177 34.22 8.99 -44.27
CA PHE A 177 33.66 10.36 -44.11
C PHE A 177 32.19 10.64 -43.72
N GLY A 178 32.01 11.58 -42.77
CA GLY A 178 30.91 12.55 -42.86
C GLY A 178 30.35 13.14 -41.56
N TYR A 179 30.96 14.21 -41.04
CA TYR A 179 30.32 15.13 -40.09
C TYR A 179 29.11 15.81 -40.75
N GLY A 180 27.90 15.57 -40.24
CA GLY A 180 26.65 16.18 -40.73
C GLY A 180 25.94 17.01 -39.66
N LYS A 181 26.12 18.34 -39.73
CA LYS A 181 25.39 19.36 -38.97
C LYS A 181 23.87 19.21 -39.16
N ARG A 182 23.09 19.23 -38.07
CA ARG A 182 21.65 19.52 -38.12
C ARG A 182 21.40 20.94 -37.64
N GLU A 183 21.18 21.85 -38.60
CA GLU A 183 20.68 23.19 -38.35
C GLU A 183 19.21 23.14 -37.93
N LYS A 184 18.89 23.89 -36.86
CA LYS A 184 17.52 24.15 -36.40
C LYS A 184 16.93 25.27 -37.26
N LYS A 185 15.85 25.00 -37.99
CA LYS A 185 15.00 26.04 -38.60
C LYS A 185 13.99 26.53 -37.56
N PHE A 186 14.10 27.81 -37.19
CA PHE A 186 12.99 28.60 -36.64
C PHE A 186 12.34 29.33 -37.82
N CYS A 187 11.02 29.25 -37.95
CA CYS A 187 10.25 30.13 -38.81
C CYS A 187 9.63 31.24 -37.96
N SER A 188 9.85 32.47 -38.43
CA SER A 188 9.19 33.73 -38.08
C SER A 188 7.73 33.76 -38.50
#